data_AF-A0A434UVY8-F1
#
_entry.id   AF-A0A434UVY8-F1
#
_cell.length_a   1.000
_cell.length_b   1.000
_cell.length_c   1.000
_cell.angle_alpha   90.00
_cell.angle_beta   90.00
_cell.angle_gamma   90.00
#
_symmetry.space_group_name_H-M   'P 1'
#
loop_
_entity.id
_entity.type
_entity.pdbx_description
1 polymer ?
#
loop_
_entity_poly.entity_id
_entity_poly.type
_entity_poly.pdbx_seq_one_letter_code
_entity_poly.pdbx_strand_id
1 'polypeptide(L)'
;MTRHLLPLALAAAIAFPAMAGATDLPTPPRIVVSGEGEATVAPDLAVLTLSVMREAKTARAALDANNDAMAAVIAAMKSAGIQDRDLQTAGIQINPRYNYTNKPDGSQEAELVAYQVTNTLSVRVRDVDKTGEILDKAVSLGVNQGGGIAFTNDNPAATVTEARKKAVANAMAKAKTLAGAAGVSLGRVLEITDQNIAPTPMPINAKAFDAAGAAAPVQAGENSYNVQVTVTFELK
;
A
#
# COMPACT_ATOMS: atom_id res chain seq x y z
N MET A 1 -100.18 -23.47 7.21
CA MET A 1 -100.01 -22.83 8.53
C MET A 1 -98.62 -23.15 9.06
N THR A 2 -97.97 -22.17 9.70
CA THR A 2 -96.73 -22.24 10.53
C THR A 2 -95.42 -22.62 9.81
N ARG A 3 -94.52 -21.69 9.44
CA ARG A 3 -93.60 -20.80 10.21
C ARG A 3 -92.22 -21.47 10.48
N HIS A 4 -91.16 -20.70 10.19
CA HIS A 4 -89.80 -20.69 10.82
C HIS A 4 -88.78 -21.74 10.31
N LEU A 5 -87.48 -21.48 10.04
CA LEU A 5 -86.50 -20.42 10.36
C LEU A 5 -85.27 -20.52 9.40
N LEU A 6 -84.61 -19.38 9.14
CA LEU A 6 -83.25 -19.25 8.57
C LEU A 6 -82.20 -19.45 9.70
N PRO A 7 -80.96 -19.88 9.40
CA PRO A 7 -79.81 -18.96 9.56
C PRO A 7 -78.75 -19.11 8.44
N LEU A 8 -78.34 -18.01 7.80
CA LEU A 8 -77.13 -17.22 8.09
C LEU A 8 -75.81 -17.99 7.87
N ALA A 9 -75.23 -17.86 6.66
CA ALA A 9 -73.87 -18.27 6.35
C ALA A 9 -73.02 -17.03 6.02
N LEU A 10 -72.03 -16.77 6.87
CA LEU A 10 -71.06 -15.69 6.81
C LEU A 10 -69.94 -16.07 5.81
N ALA A 11 -69.84 -15.37 4.68
CA ALA A 11 -68.76 -15.58 3.72
C ALA A 11 -67.56 -14.67 4.07
N ALA A 12 -66.49 -15.26 4.58
CA ALA A 12 -65.22 -14.58 4.84
C ALA A 12 -64.46 -14.37 3.52
N ALA A 13 -64.24 -13.12 3.12
CA ALA A 13 -63.40 -12.76 1.99
C ALA A 13 -61.92 -12.89 2.39
N ILE A 14 -61.22 -13.87 1.83
CA ILE A 14 -59.76 -14.02 1.97
C ILE A 14 -59.10 -13.03 1.00
N ALA A 15 -58.55 -11.94 1.53
CA ALA A 15 -57.69 -11.05 0.79
C ALA A 15 -56.30 -11.70 0.65
N PHE A 16 -55.93 -12.09 -0.58
CA PHE A 16 -54.55 -12.51 -0.88
C PHE A 16 -53.64 -11.26 -0.97
N PRO A 17 -52.48 -11.24 -0.30
CA PRO A 17 -51.49 -10.20 -0.51
C PRO A 17 -50.91 -10.32 -1.93
N ALA A 18 -51.02 -9.25 -2.72
CA ALA A 18 -50.36 -9.15 -4.00
C ALA A 18 -48.83 -9.16 -3.79
N MET A 19 -48.16 -10.24 -4.20
CA MET A 19 -46.71 -10.24 -4.31
C MET A 19 -46.30 -9.30 -5.44
N ALA A 20 -45.77 -8.14 -5.10
CA ALA A 20 -45.07 -7.27 -6.03
C ALA A 20 -43.79 -7.98 -6.47
N GLY A 21 -43.81 -8.62 -7.64
CA GLY A 21 -42.59 -9.06 -8.30
C GLY A 21 -41.75 -7.84 -8.66
N ALA A 22 -40.50 -7.81 -8.19
CA ALA A 22 -39.53 -6.84 -8.67
C ALA A 22 -39.46 -6.98 -10.20
N THR A 23 -39.87 -5.93 -10.91
CA THR A 23 -39.77 -5.89 -12.36
C THR A 23 -38.30 -5.66 -12.70
N ASP A 24 -37.62 -6.69 -13.19
CA ASP A 24 -36.31 -6.56 -13.82
C ASP A 24 -36.49 -5.64 -15.04
N LEU A 25 -36.11 -4.38 -14.90
CA LEU A 25 -36.15 -3.43 -16.01
C LEU A 25 -35.17 -3.93 -17.10
N PRO A 26 -35.58 -3.98 -18.38
CA PRO A 26 -34.70 -4.39 -19.46
C PRO A 26 -33.44 -3.55 -19.45
N THR A 27 -32.28 -4.20 -19.33
CA THR A 27 -31.01 -3.49 -19.39
C THR A 27 -30.79 -3.02 -20.83
N PRO A 28 -30.52 -1.72 -21.08
CA PRO A 28 -30.20 -1.25 -22.43
C PRO A 28 -28.96 -1.95 -22.98
N PRO A 29 -28.85 -2.12 -24.32
CA PRO A 29 -27.64 -2.59 -24.96
C PRO A 29 -26.44 -1.76 -24.48
N ARG A 30 -25.36 -2.44 -24.08
CA ARG A 30 -24.20 -1.79 -23.47
C ARG A 30 -22.91 -2.48 -23.84
N ILE A 31 -21.84 -1.71 -23.75
CA ILE A 31 -20.45 -2.14 -23.86
C ILE A 31 -19.76 -1.81 -22.55
N VAL A 32 -18.99 -2.76 -22.04
CA VAL A 32 -18.15 -2.58 -20.85
C VAL A 32 -16.69 -2.66 -21.30
N VAL A 33 -15.89 -1.66 -20.94
CA VAL A 33 -14.47 -1.62 -21.27
C VAL A 33 -13.63 -1.30 -20.04
N SER A 34 -12.44 -1.88 -19.97
CA SER A 34 -11.39 -1.45 -19.07
C SER A 34 -10.50 -0.40 -19.76
N GLY A 35 -10.19 0.67 -19.05
CA GLY A 35 -9.21 1.67 -19.42
C GLY A 35 -8.08 1.74 -18.41
N GLU A 36 -6.87 1.93 -18.90
CA GLU A 36 -5.66 2.03 -18.09
C GLU A 36 -4.98 3.36 -18.34
N GLY A 37 -4.41 3.93 -17.27
CA GLY A 37 -3.70 5.20 -17.33
C GLY A 37 -2.50 5.19 -16.39
N GLU A 38 -1.41 5.74 -16.87
CA GLU A 38 -0.13 5.80 -16.18
C GLU A 38 0.35 7.26 -16.12
N ALA A 39 0.88 7.67 -14.96
CA ALA A 39 1.59 8.92 -14.82
C ALA A 39 2.82 8.73 -13.94
N THR A 40 3.93 9.35 -14.34
CA THR A 40 5.20 9.27 -13.62
C THR A 40 5.51 10.59 -12.93
N VAL A 41 6.29 10.51 -11.85
CA VAL A 41 6.80 11.66 -11.10
C VAL A 41 8.12 11.28 -10.44
N ALA A 42 9.07 12.22 -10.37
CA ALA A 42 10.28 12.01 -9.58
C ALA A 42 9.92 11.89 -8.08
N PRO A 43 10.57 11.00 -7.32
CA PRO A 43 10.36 10.91 -5.88
C PRO A 43 10.80 12.19 -5.15
N ASP A 44 10.02 12.60 -4.15
CA ASP A 44 10.33 13.74 -3.26
C ASP A 44 10.61 13.32 -1.81
N LEU A 45 10.58 12.00 -1.56
CA LEU A 45 10.77 11.42 -0.25
C LEU A 45 11.59 10.14 -0.36
N ALA A 46 12.63 10.02 0.47
CA ALA A 46 13.29 8.75 0.73
C ALA A 46 12.91 8.26 2.13
N VAL A 47 12.55 6.98 2.24
CA VAL A 47 12.28 6.32 3.52
C VAL A 47 13.42 5.36 3.79
N LEU A 48 14.20 5.67 4.83
CA LEU A 48 15.29 4.84 5.30
C LEU A 48 14.82 3.98 6.46
N THR A 49 15.15 2.69 6.39
CA THR A 49 14.97 1.76 7.52
C THR A 49 16.32 1.46 8.15
N LEU A 50 16.53 2.02 9.34
CA LEU A 50 17.76 1.92 10.11
C LEU A 50 17.53 1.00 11.31
N SER A 51 18.38 -0.01 11.51
CA SER A 51 18.26 -0.89 12.67
C SER A 51 19.54 -0.91 13.49
N VAL A 52 19.37 -0.77 14.80
CA VAL A 52 20.43 -0.92 15.78
C VAL A 52 20.23 -2.25 16.49
N MET A 53 21.24 -3.13 16.42
CA MET A 53 21.30 -4.38 17.16
C MET A 53 22.34 -4.30 18.27
N ARG A 54 21.98 -4.73 19.48
CA ARG A 54 22.88 -4.93 20.62
C ARG A 54 22.61 -6.28 21.27
N GLU A 55 23.64 -6.82 21.91
CA GLU A 55 23.60 -8.13 22.56
C GLU A 55 24.21 -8.03 23.95
N ALA A 56 23.61 -8.72 24.92
CA ALA A 56 24.17 -8.86 26.25
C ALA A 56 23.72 -10.18 26.91
N LYS A 57 24.37 -10.54 28.03
CA LYS A 57 24.04 -11.77 28.79
C LYS A 57 22.62 -11.77 29.37
N THR A 58 22.02 -10.60 29.58
CA THR A 58 20.64 -10.46 30.08
C THR A 58 19.82 -9.58 29.16
N ALA A 59 18.52 -9.85 29.06
CA ALA A 59 17.61 -9.05 28.24
C ALA A 59 17.61 -7.57 28.65
N ARG A 60 17.71 -7.27 29.96
CA ARG A 60 17.74 -5.90 30.46
C ARG A 60 18.99 -5.14 30.00
N ALA A 61 20.16 -5.75 30.16
CA ALA A 61 21.41 -5.13 29.72
C ALA A 61 21.44 -4.91 28.20
N ALA A 62 20.91 -5.85 27.42
CA ALA A 62 20.82 -5.73 25.97
C ALA A 62 19.88 -4.60 25.54
N LEU A 63 18.75 -4.45 26.24
CA LEU A 63 17.77 -3.38 25.99
C LEU A 63 18.33 -2.00 26.35
N ASP A 64 18.99 -1.86 27.50
CA ASP A 64 19.59 -0.59 27.92
C ASP A 64 20.66 -0.12 26.92
N ALA A 65 21.57 -1.02 26.56
CA ALA A 65 22.59 -0.71 25.54
C ALA A 65 21.98 -0.37 24.17
N ASN A 66 20.86 -1.00 23.80
CA ASN A 66 20.15 -0.68 22.57
C ASN A 66 19.48 0.71 22.63
N ASN A 67 18.83 1.04 23.74
CA ASN A 67 18.17 2.33 23.95
C ASN A 67 19.17 3.49 23.87
N ASP A 68 20.33 3.36 24.51
CA ASP A 68 21.39 4.38 24.47
C ASP A 68 21.90 4.59 23.04
N ALA A 69 22.14 3.50 22.32
CA ALA A 69 22.59 3.55 20.93
C ALA A 69 21.52 4.18 20.01
N MET A 70 20.24 3.83 20.19
CA MET A 70 19.16 4.40 19.39
C MET A 70 18.95 5.88 19.70
N ALA A 71 19.09 6.31 20.96
CA ALA A 71 19.02 7.72 21.34
C ALA A 71 20.10 8.55 20.63
N ALA A 72 21.33 8.02 20.53
CA ALA A 72 22.42 8.66 19.79
C ALA A 72 22.11 8.76 18.28
N VAL A 73 21.54 7.71 17.67
CA VAL A 73 21.10 7.75 16.27
C VAL A 73 20.03 8.81 16.05
N ILE A 74 18.98 8.84 16.88
CA ILE A 74 17.91 9.83 16.79
C ILE A 74 18.46 11.25 16.91
N ALA A 75 19.34 11.52 17.89
CA ALA A 75 19.95 12.83 18.07
C ALA A 75 20.78 13.26 16.86
N ALA A 76 21.50 12.33 16.23
CA ALA A 76 22.29 12.61 15.03
C ALA A 76 21.43 12.89 13.80
N MET A 77 20.30 12.19 13.63
CA MET A 77 19.31 12.47 12.58
C MET A 77 18.71 13.86 12.75
N LYS A 78 18.31 14.22 13.97
CA LYS A 78 17.83 15.58 14.28
C LYS A 78 18.88 16.65 13.98
N SER A 79 20.13 16.39 14.34
CA SER A 79 21.26 17.27 14.04
C SER A 79 21.59 17.36 12.54
N ALA A 80 21.19 16.37 11.75
CA ALA A 80 21.27 16.40 10.28
C ALA A 80 20.06 17.10 9.63
N GLY A 81 19.15 17.68 10.42
CA GLY A 81 18.00 18.43 9.94
C GLY A 81 16.72 17.60 9.78
N ILE A 82 16.71 16.33 10.19
CA ILE A 82 15.48 15.52 10.19
C ILE A 82 14.55 15.95 11.31
N GLN A 83 13.28 16.18 10.98
CA GLN A 83 12.28 16.60 11.95
C GLN A 83 11.76 15.43 12.77
N ASP A 84 11.27 15.72 13.98
CA ASP A 84 10.67 14.70 14.86
C ASP A 84 9.50 13.96 14.21
N ARG A 85 8.70 14.65 13.38
CA ARG A 85 7.59 14.04 12.62
C ARG A 85 8.06 12.99 11.61
N ASP A 86 9.32 13.07 11.20
CA ASP A 86 9.92 12.25 10.16
C ASP A 86 10.75 11.09 10.76
N LEU A 87 10.75 10.95 12.09
CA LEU A 87 11.39 9.87 12.82
C LEU A 87 10.33 9.01 13.50
N GLN A 88 10.29 7.72 13.19
CA GLN A 88 9.32 6.80 13.77
C GLN A 88 9.96 5.46 14.11
N THR A 89 9.90 5.04 15.37
CA THR A 89 10.28 3.68 15.75
C THR A 89 9.30 2.70 15.11
N ALA A 90 9.81 1.83 14.24
CA ALA A 90 9.04 0.83 13.50
C ALA A 90 8.85 -0.46 14.32
N GLY A 91 9.75 -0.76 15.25
CA GLY A 91 9.61 -1.91 16.14
C GLY A 91 10.83 -2.16 17.01
N ILE A 92 10.61 -2.86 18.13
CA ILE A 92 11.66 -3.33 19.03
C ILE A 92 11.44 -4.83 19.25
N GLN A 93 12.48 -5.62 18.99
CA GLN A 93 12.45 -7.07 19.13
C GLN A 93 13.53 -7.52 20.12
N ILE A 94 13.17 -8.41 21.04
CA ILE A 94 14.10 -9.03 21.99
C ILE A 94 14.06 -10.54 21.76
N ASN A 95 15.19 -11.12 21.35
CA ASN A 95 15.29 -12.54 21.06
C ASN A 95 16.39 -13.19 21.92
N PRO A 96 16.14 -14.33 22.58
CA PRO A 96 17.21 -15.13 23.16
C PRO A 96 18.09 -15.69 22.03
N ARG A 97 19.40 -15.76 22.27
CA ARG A 97 20.33 -16.49 21.43
C ARG A 97 20.81 -17.75 22.12
N TYR A 98 20.63 -18.86 21.43
CA TYR A 98 21.13 -20.15 21.87
C TYR A 98 22.33 -20.55 21.02
N ASN A 99 23.34 -21.13 21.65
CA ASN A 99 24.33 -21.93 20.96
C ASN A 99 23.83 -23.37 20.92
N TYR A 100 23.84 -23.97 19.73
CA TYR A 100 23.37 -25.33 19.54
C TYR A 100 24.56 -26.24 19.25
N THR A 101 24.76 -27.25 20.09
CA THR A 101 25.82 -28.25 19.90
C THR A 101 25.21 -29.62 19.61
N ASN A 102 25.63 -30.24 18.52
CA ASN A 102 25.20 -31.59 18.16
C ASN A 102 25.99 -32.61 18.97
N LYS A 103 25.29 -33.55 19.59
CA LYS A 103 25.90 -34.67 20.33
C LYS A 103 26.11 -35.89 19.40
N PRO A 104 27.06 -36.77 19.72
CA PRO A 104 27.31 -37.99 18.94
C PRO A 104 26.11 -38.95 18.85
N ASP A 105 25.16 -38.85 19.78
CA ASP A 105 23.91 -39.63 19.81
C ASP A 105 22.81 -39.05 18.89
N GLY A 106 23.10 -37.97 18.16
CA GLY A 106 22.15 -37.29 17.28
C GLY A 106 21.23 -36.30 17.99
N SER A 107 21.33 -36.14 19.31
CA SER A 107 20.59 -35.10 20.04
C SER A 107 21.26 -33.73 19.92
N GLN A 108 20.49 -32.66 20.12
CA GLN A 108 20.95 -31.28 20.05
C GLN A 108 20.79 -30.63 21.42
N GLU A 109 21.89 -30.07 21.96
CA GLU A 109 21.88 -29.30 23.20
C GLU A 109 21.83 -27.81 22.88
N ALA A 110 20.90 -27.08 23.52
CA ALA A 110 20.72 -25.65 23.37
C ALA A 110 21.16 -24.93 24.65
N GLU A 111 22.24 -24.16 24.57
CA GLU A 111 22.73 -23.33 25.67
C GLU A 111 22.37 -21.88 25.40
N LEU A 112 21.66 -21.22 26.32
CA LEU A 112 21.38 -19.78 26.21
C LEU A 112 22.67 -18.99 26.42
N VAL A 113 23.16 -18.32 25.38
CA VAL A 113 24.43 -17.59 25.43
C VAL A 113 24.24 -16.08 25.59
N ALA A 114 23.12 -15.52 25.11
CA ALA A 114 22.84 -14.10 25.19
C ALA A 114 21.38 -13.74 24.89
N TYR A 115 21.06 -12.45 25.01
CA TYR A 115 19.86 -11.83 24.47
C TYR A 115 20.26 -10.77 23.45
N GLN A 116 19.61 -10.80 22.30
CA GLN A 116 19.77 -9.83 21.23
C GLN A 116 18.56 -8.91 21.20
N VAL A 117 18.80 -7.60 21.19
CA VAL A 117 17.78 -6.58 21.00
C VAL A 117 18.03 -5.85 19.70
N THR A 118 17.03 -5.85 18.83
CA THR A 118 17.01 -5.07 17.58
C THR A 118 15.93 -4.01 17.70
N ASN A 119 16.29 -2.76 17.40
CA ASN A 119 15.36 -1.63 17.34
C ASN A 119 15.47 -0.98 15.98
N THR A 120 14.33 -0.82 15.31
CA THR A 120 14.23 -0.31 13.95
C THR A 120 13.59 1.05 13.95
N LEU A 121 14.25 2.00 13.30
CA LEU A 121 13.81 3.38 13.10
C LEU A 121 13.53 3.59 11.61
N SER A 122 12.32 4.06 11.30
CA SER A 122 11.95 4.61 10.01
C SER A 122 12.28 6.10 10.00
N VAL A 123 13.03 6.54 8.99
CA VAL A 123 13.46 7.92 8.81
C VAL A 123 12.96 8.42 7.45
N ARG A 124 12.15 9.47 7.46
CA ARG A 124 11.67 10.15 6.27
C ARG A 124 12.61 11.31 5.90
N VAL A 125 13.25 11.20 4.76
CA VAL A 125 14.18 12.18 4.22
C VAL A 125 13.50 12.92 3.07
N ARG A 126 13.09 14.16 3.33
CA ARG A 126 12.38 15.02 2.36
C ARG A 126 13.30 15.71 1.35
N ASP A 127 14.59 15.77 1.68
CA ASP A 127 15.64 16.24 0.78
C ASP A 127 16.35 15.00 0.23
N VAL A 128 15.80 14.46 -0.86
CA VAL A 128 16.20 13.16 -1.42
C VAL A 128 17.69 13.11 -1.75
N ASP A 129 18.29 14.23 -2.14
CA ASP A 129 19.72 14.32 -2.47
C ASP A 129 20.63 14.13 -1.25
N LYS A 130 20.13 14.40 -0.03
CA LYS A 130 20.85 14.18 1.23
C LYS A 130 20.78 12.75 1.75
N THR A 131 20.05 11.86 1.07
CA THR A 131 19.82 10.48 1.53
C THR A 131 21.13 9.73 1.76
N GLY A 132 22.11 9.88 0.87
CA GLY A 132 23.43 9.25 1.01
C GLY A 132 24.19 9.75 2.25
N GLU A 133 24.25 11.05 2.46
CA GLU A 133 24.90 11.66 3.64
C GLU A 133 24.26 11.19 4.95
N ILE A 134 22.92 11.14 5.00
CA ILE A 134 22.17 10.69 6.18
C ILE A 134 22.44 9.21 6.46
N LEU A 135 22.48 8.38 5.42
CA LEU A 135 22.81 6.96 5.54
C LEU A 135 24.23 6.75 6.06
N ASP A 136 25.22 7.45 5.51
CA ASP A 136 26.61 7.34 5.94
C ASP A 136 26.78 7.75 7.41
N LYS A 137 26.08 8.81 7.84
CA LYS A 137 26.05 9.24 9.23
C LYS A 137 25.43 8.19 10.15
N ALA A 138 24.32 7.57 9.73
CA ALA A 138 23.71 6.45 10.46
C ALA A 138 24.67 5.28 10.66
N VAL A 139 25.36 4.85 9.59
CA VAL A 139 26.34 3.75 9.63
C VAL A 139 27.46 4.06 10.62
N SER A 140 27.99 5.29 10.61
CA SER A 140 29.07 5.71 11.52
C SER A 140 28.69 5.63 13.02
N LEU A 141 27.39 5.64 13.35
CA LEU A 141 26.87 5.60 14.72
C LEU A 141 26.48 4.19 15.19
N GLY A 142 26.83 3.17 14.41
CA GLY A 142 26.59 1.78 14.79
C GLY A 142 25.19 1.26 14.49
N VAL A 143 24.48 1.91 13.55
CA VAL A 143 23.44 1.24 12.75
C VAL A 143 24.14 0.13 11.98
N ASN A 144 23.80 -1.10 12.31
CA ASN A 144 24.54 -2.30 11.89
C ASN A 144 23.64 -3.35 11.24
N GLN A 145 22.35 -3.07 11.14
CA GLN A 145 21.35 -3.83 10.41
C GLN A 145 20.45 -2.84 9.65
N GLY A 146 19.84 -3.30 8.55
CA GLY A 146 18.99 -2.47 7.70
C GLY A 146 19.74 -1.89 6.50
N GLY A 147 19.33 -0.70 6.04
CA GLY A 147 19.84 -0.07 4.79
C GLY A 147 18.88 -0.18 3.61
N GLY A 148 17.63 -0.58 3.84
CA GLY A 148 16.57 -0.46 2.84
C GLY A 148 16.25 1.01 2.61
N ILE A 149 16.39 1.46 1.36
CA ILE A 149 15.99 2.78 0.90
C ILE A 149 14.77 2.60 -0.01
N ALA A 150 13.67 3.26 0.31
CA ALA A 150 12.50 3.33 -0.56
C ALA A 150 12.29 4.79 -1.01
N PHE A 151 12.35 5.04 -2.30
CA PHE A 151 11.99 6.32 -2.88
C PHE A 151 10.49 6.37 -3.16
N THR A 152 9.83 7.42 -2.70
CA THR A 152 8.39 7.57 -2.78
C THR A 152 8.03 9.05 -2.94
N ASN A 153 6.73 9.33 -2.97
CA ASN A 153 6.18 10.67 -2.99
C ASN A 153 5.30 10.88 -1.75
N ASP A 154 5.50 11.98 -1.01
CA ASP A 154 4.69 12.29 0.18
C ASP A 154 3.25 12.64 -0.21
N ASN A 155 3.03 13.24 -1.39
CA ASN A 155 1.71 13.53 -1.93
C ASN A 155 1.58 13.21 -3.43
N PRO A 156 1.22 11.97 -3.79
CA PRO A 156 1.06 11.59 -5.19
C PRO A 156 -0.32 11.91 -5.78
N ALA A 157 -1.20 12.62 -5.07
CA ALA A 157 -2.59 12.79 -5.46
C ALA A 157 -2.77 13.46 -6.84
N ALA A 158 -1.91 14.43 -7.17
CA ALA A 158 -1.91 15.07 -8.48
C ALA A 158 -1.53 14.07 -9.59
N THR A 159 -0.44 13.31 -9.41
CA THR A 159 0.02 12.30 -10.36
C THR A 159 -1.02 11.20 -10.55
N VAL A 160 -1.63 10.71 -9.47
CA VAL A 160 -2.73 9.74 -9.52
C VAL A 160 -3.95 10.31 -10.25
N THR A 161 -4.27 11.60 -10.06
CA THR A 161 -5.36 12.27 -10.78
C THR A 161 -5.09 12.31 -12.29
N GLU A 162 -3.85 12.58 -12.70
CA GLU A 162 -3.46 12.53 -14.10
C GLU A 162 -3.53 11.12 -14.68
N ALA A 163 -3.07 10.11 -13.95
CA ALA A 163 -3.23 8.70 -14.34
C ALA A 163 -4.72 8.33 -14.52
N ARG A 164 -5.60 8.78 -13.62
CA ARG A 164 -7.05 8.55 -13.70
C ARG A 164 -7.68 9.20 -14.94
N LYS A 165 -7.31 10.44 -15.26
CA LYS A 165 -7.77 11.12 -16.49
C LYS A 165 -7.37 10.32 -17.73
N LYS A 166 -6.12 9.83 -17.78
CA LYS A 166 -5.63 8.98 -18.87
C LYS A 166 -6.38 7.65 -18.96
N ALA A 167 -6.69 7.02 -17.83
CA ALA A 167 -7.45 5.77 -17.78
C ALA A 167 -8.87 5.92 -18.36
N VAL A 168 -9.57 7.01 -18.00
CA VAL A 168 -10.89 7.32 -18.57
C VAL A 168 -10.77 7.62 -20.07
N ALA A 169 -9.79 8.42 -20.49
CA ALA A 169 -9.58 8.70 -21.92
C ALA A 169 -9.28 7.43 -22.72
N ASN A 170 -8.51 6.49 -22.17
CA ASN A 170 -8.23 5.18 -22.76
C ASN A 170 -9.50 4.33 -22.89
N ALA A 171 -10.32 4.24 -21.84
CA ALA A 171 -11.61 3.54 -21.88
C ALA A 171 -12.53 4.12 -22.97
N MET A 172 -12.65 5.46 -23.02
CA MET A 172 -13.44 6.15 -24.05
C MET A 172 -12.97 5.81 -25.47
N ALA A 173 -11.66 5.83 -25.72
CA ALA A 173 -11.09 5.49 -27.03
C ALA A 173 -11.40 4.03 -27.40
N LYS A 174 -11.19 3.09 -26.47
CA LYS A 174 -11.48 1.66 -26.68
C LYS A 174 -12.96 1.41 -26.97
N ALA A 175 -13.86 2.08 -26.25
CA ALA A 175 -15.30 1.95 -26.47
C ALA A 175 -15.73 2.46 -27.85
N LYS A 176 -15.17 3.61 -28.30
CA LYS A 176 -15.42 4.14 -29.65
C LYS A 176 -14.95 3.17 -30.74
N THR A 177 -13.76 2.59 -30.59
CA THR A 177 -13.23 1.59 -31.52
C THR A 177 -14.14 0.36 -31.62
N LEU A 178 -14.57 -0.17 -30.48
CA LEU A 178 -15.42 -1.38 -30.45
C LEU A 178 -16.81 -1.11 -31.03
N ALA A 179 -17.45 0.02 -30.69
CA ALA A 179 -18.73 0.40 -31.26
C ALA A 179 -18.65 0.58 -32.78
N GLY A 180 -17.62 1.31 -33.26
CA GLY A 180 -17.40 1.52 -34.70
C GLY A 180 -17.15 0.22 -35.47
N ALA A 181 -16.37 -0.71 -34.90
CA ALA A 181 -16.12 -2.02 -35.51
C ALA A 181 -17.38 -2.91 -35.55
N ALA A 182 -18.29 -2.74 -34.60
CA ALA A 182 -19.57 -3.44 -34.54
C ALA A 182 -20.68 -2.77 -35.37
N GLY A 183 -20.42 -1.63 -36.02
CA GLY A 183 -21.41 -0.92 -36.83
C GLY A 183 -22.52 -0.23 -36.02
N VAL A 184 -22.27 0.02 -34.73
CA VAL A 184 -23.21 0.69 -33.80
C VAL A 184 -22.61 2.00 -33.28
N SER A 185 -23.46 2.87 -32.73
CA SER A 185 -23.04 4.13 -32.14
C SER A 185 -22.79 4.01 -30.64
N LEU A 186 -21.76 4.69 -30.13
CA LEU A 186 -21.50 4.78 -28.70
C LEU A 186 -22.43 5.81 -28.05
N GLY A 187 -23.17 5.40 -27.03
CA GLY A 187 -24.09 6.23 -26.24
C GLY A 187 -23.43 6.89 -25.03
N ARG A 188 -24.24 7.26 -24.04
CA ARG A 188 -23.75 7.89 -22.80
C ARG A 188 -23.05 6.89 -21.88
N VAL A 189 -22.21 7.41 -20.99
CA VAL A 189 -21.70 6.64 -19.85
C VAL A 189 -22.85 6.27 -18.92
N LEU A 190 -22.95 5.00 -18.57
CA LEU A 190 -23.92 4.46 -17.61
C LEU A 190 -23.28 4.29 -16.22
N GLU A 191 -22.01 3.89 -16.18
CA GLU A 191 -21.29 3.59 -14.93
C GLU A 191 -19.79 3.78 -15.15
N ILE A 192 -19.10 4.31 -14.13
CA ILE A 192 -17.63 4.32 -14.04
C ILE A 192 -17.27 3.74 -12.68
N THR A 193 -16.45 2.70 -12.69
CA THR A 193 -15.87 2.10 -11.49
C THR A 193 -14.37 2.34 -11.50
N ASP A 194 -13.89 3.13 -10.54
CA ASP A 194 -12.46 3.23 -10.24
C ASP A 194 -12.07 2.01 -9.39
N GLN A 195 -11.24 1.13 -9.96
CA GLN A 195 -10.85 -0.11 -9.29
C GLN A 195 -9.71 0.11 -8.28
N ASN A 196 -9.14 1.32 -8.23
CA ASN A 196 -7.95 1.58 -7.45
C ASN A 196 -8.30 2.29 -6.13
N ILE A 197 -8.32 1.52 -5.03
CA ILE A 197 -8.57 2.05 -3.67
C ILE A 197 -7.40 2.92 -3.20
N ALA A 198 -6.15 2.59 -3.57
CA ALA A 198 -4.96 3.41 -3.34
C ALA A 198 -3.81 2.96 -4.26
N PRO A 199 -3.56 3.62 -5.41
CA PRO A 199 -2.42 3.30 -6.27
C PRO A 199 -1.09 3.53 -5.52
N THR A 200 -0.30 2.47 -5.38
CA THR A 200 1.07 2.54 -4.84
C THR A 200 2.07 2.87 -5.94
N PRO A 201 3.16 3.61 -5.64
CA PRO A 201 4.21 3.86 -6.62
C PRO A 201 4.86 2.55 -7.05
N MET A 202 5.13 2.43 -8.35
CA MET A 202 6.03 1.43 -8.91
C MET A 202 7.33 2.12 -9.32
N PRO A 203 8.47 1.78 -8.72
CA PRO A 203 9.74 2.35 -9.13
C PRO A 203 10.05 1.92 -10.56
N ILE A 204 10.25 2.89 -11.45
CA ILE A 204 10.81 2.66 -12.77
C ILE A 204 12.32 2.70 -12.59
N ASN A 205 13.01 1.62 -12.93
CA ASN A 205 14.47 1.61 -12.95
C ASN A 205 14.96 2.73 -13.89
N ALA A 206 15.44 3.83 -13.33
CA ALA A 206 16.28 4.74 -14.07
C ALA A 206 17.59 4.01 -14.38
N LYS A 207 18.09 4.20 -15.61
CA LYS A 207 19.44 3.79 -15.95
C LYS A 207 20.41 4.49 -14.99
N ALA A 208 21.32 3.73 -14.40
CA ALA A 208 22.27 4.25 -13.44
C ALA A 208 23.10 5.43 -14.01
N PHE A 209 23.02 6.61 -13.40
CA PHE A 209 23.98 7.71 -13.52
C PHE A 209 25.12 7.59 -12.50
N ASP A 210 26.35 7.46 -12.98
CA ASP A 210 27.54 7.41 -12.12
C ASP A 210 27.63 8.64 -11.20
N ALA A 211 27.48 8.41 -9.88
CA ALA A 211 27.75 9.41 -8.86
C ALA A 211 29.19 9.22 -8.36
N ALA A 212 30.09 10.09 -8.81
CA ALA A 212 31.45 10.20 -8.27
C ALA A 212 31.43 11.05 -7.00
N GLY A 213 31.50 10.42 -5.83
CA GLY A 213 31.57 11.09 -4.53
C GLY A 213 31.84 10.11 -3.39
N ALA A 214 32.41 10.60 -2.29
CA ALA A 214 32.79 9.81 -1.11
C ALA A 214 31.60 9.35 -0.24
N ALA A 215 30.36 9.61 -0.70
CA ALA A 215 29.13 9.16 -0.06
C ALA A 215 28.55 7.95 -0.81
N ALA A 216 27.71 7.15 -0.16
CA ALA A 216 27.03 6.04 -0.84
C ALA A 216 26.30 6.54 -2.10
N PRO A 217 26.57 5.99 -3.30
CA PRO A 217 25.92 6.42 -4.53
C PRO A 217 24.45 5.99 -4.49
N VAL A 218 23.55 6.97 -4.53
CA VAL A 218 22.11 6.76 -4.41
C VAL A 218 21.43 7.38 -5.63
N GLN A 219 20.53 6.62 -6.26
CA GLN A 219 19.72 7.11 -7.38
C GLN A 219 18.24 6.82 -7.14
N ALA A 220 17.43 7.87 -7.25
CA ALA A 220 16.04 7.83 -6.85
C ALA A 220 15.08 7.34 -7.96
N GLY A 221 15.48 7.46 -9.23
CA GLY A 221 14.67 7.08 -10.38
C GLY A 221 13.39 7.90 -10.54
N GLU A 222 12.37 7.29 -11.15
CA GLU A 222 11.00 7.84 -11.23
C GLU A 222 10.02 6.84 -10.62
N ASN A 223 8.93 7.35 -10.04
CA ASN A 223 7.80 6.55 -9.61
C ASN A 223 6.67 6.61 -10.64
N SER A 224 6.11 5.46 -10.98
CA SER A 224 4.91 5.32 -11.80
C SER A 224 3.67 5.05 -10.94
N TYR A 225 2.57 5.71 -11.28
CA TYR A 225 1.25 5.48 -10.70
C TYR A 225 0.29 5.01 -11.80
N ASN A 226 -0.19 3.78 -11.65
CA ASN A 226 -1.12 3.15 -12.58
C ASN A 226 -2.55 3.18 -12.02
N VAL A 227 -3.50 3.54 -12.86
CA VAL A 227 -4.94 3.57 -12.55
C VAL A 227 -5.70 2.73 -13.58
N GLN A 228 -6.59 1.87 -13.08
CA GLN A 228 -7.52 1.11 -13.91
C GLN A 228 -8.96 1.54 -13.61
N VAL A 229 -9.71 1.82 -14.67
CA VAL A 229 -11.14 2.13 -14.59
C VAL A 229 -11.91 1.16 -15.45
N THR A 230 -13.08 0.74 -14.98
CA THR A 230 -14.07 0.05 -15.81
C THR A 230 -15.19 1.02 -16.13
N VAL A 231 -15.51 1.18 -17.42
CA VAL A 231 -16.57 2.09 -17.87
C VAL A 231 -17.60 1.31 -18.66
N THR A 232 -18.86 1.48 -18.29
CA THR A 232 -20.01 0.94 -19.00
C THR A 232 -20.64 2.06 -19.82
N PHE A 233 -20.81 1.83 -21.12
CA PHE A 233 -21.49 2.74 -22.04
C PHE A 233 -22.74 2.09 -22.61
N GLU A 234 -23.74 2.91 -22.88
CA GLU A 234 -24.89 2.53 -23.71
C GLU A 234 -24.45 2.35 -25.17
N LEU A 235 -25.12 1.45 -25.91
CA LEU A 235 -25.03 1.33 -27.36
C LEU A 235 -26.32 1.85 -28.02
N LYS A 236 -26.18 2.44 -29.21
CA LYS A 236 -27.27 2.96 -30.03
C LYS A 236 -27.20 2.44 -31.46
#